data_AF-A0A2N2ZF55-F1
#
_entry.id   AF-A0A2N2ZF55-F1
#
_cell.length_a   1.000
_cell.length_b   1.000
_cell.length_c   1.000
_cell.angle_alpha   90.00
_cell.angle_beta   90.00
_cell.angle_gamma   90.00
#
_symmetry.space_group_name_H-M   'P 1'
#
loop_
_entity.id
_entity.type
_entity.pdbx_description
1 polymer ?
#
loop_
_entity_poly.entity_id
_entity_poly.type
_entity_poly.pdbx_seq_one_letter_code
_entity_poly.pdbx_strand_id
1 'polypeptide(L)' 'FPTTIFIDKKGVVRRIHSGFSGPGTGIHYQNFVKEFTTFVEGLIAE' A
#
# COMPACT_ATOMS: atom_id res chain seq x y z
N PHE A 1 11.95 -9.05 -3.16
CA PHE A 1 10.55 -8.66 -2.88
C PHE A 1 10.55 -7.73 -1.69
N PRO A 2 10.38 -6.42 -1.90
CA PRO A 2 10.32 -5.49 -0.78
C PRO A 2 9.04 -5.74 0.05
N THR A 3 9.14 -5.53 1.36
CA THR A 3 7.98 -5.46 2.26
C THR A 3 7.65 -3.99 2.47
N THR A 4 6.40 -3.62 2.29
CA THR A 4 5.91 -2.26 2.52
C THR A 4 5.22 -2.20 3.88
N ILE A 5 5.65 -1.28 4.74
CA ILE A 5 5.06 -1.04 6.07
C ILE A 5 4.48 0.37 6.08
N PHE A 6 3.21 0.50 6.46
CA PHE A 6 2.55 1.79 6.64
C PHE A 6 2.49 2.13 8.12
N ILE A 7 3.00 3.30 8.47
CA ILE A 7 3.06 3.81 9.84
C ILE A 7 2.36 5.16 9.87
N ASP A 8 1.47 5.37 10.84
CA ASP A 8 0.79 6.66 11.02
C ASP A 8 1.67 7.70 11.74
N LYS A 9 1.17 8.93 11.86
CA LYS A 9 1.88 10.03 12.55
C LYS A 9 2.10 9.78 14.05
N LYS A 10 1.41 8.81 14.65
CA LYS A 10 1.56 8.41 16.06
C LYS A 10 2.54 7.24 16.22
N GLY A 11 3.15 6.76 15.14
CA GLY A 11 4.11 5.65 15.16
C GLY A 11 3.45 4.27 15.18
N VAL A 12 2.15 4.17 14.92
CA VAL A 12 1.43 2.90 14.93
C VAL A 12 1.47 2.27 13.54
N VAL A 13 1.78 0.97 13.48
CA VAL A 13 1.73 0.20 12.23
C VAL A 13 0.26 0.01 11.82
N ARG A 14 -0.11 0.53 10.65
CA ARG A 14 -1.47 0.47 10.10
C ARG A 14 -1.66 -0.72 9.15
N ARG A 15 -0.62 -1.07 8.40
CA ARG A 15 -0.65 -2.18 7.44
C ARG A 15 0.75 -2.67 7.12
N ILE A 16 0.89 -3.98 6.91
CA ILE A 16 2.09 -4.60 6.35
C ILE A 16 1.68 -5.32 5.07
N HIS A 17 2.38 -5.04 3.98
CA HIS A 17 2.21 -5.72 2.70
C HIS A 17 3.53 -6.42 2.35
N SER A 18 3.48 -7.75 2.27
CA SER A 18 4.63 -8.57 1.88
C SER A 18 4.53 -8.92 0.41
N GLY A 19 5.59 -8.64 -0.34
CA GLY A 19 5.62 -8.83 -1.79
C GLY A 19 5.32 -7.54 -2.55
N PHE A 20 5.50 -7.61 -3.87
CA PHE A 20 5.23 -6.51 -4.77
C PHE A 20 4.75 -7.10 -6.10
N SER A 21 3.55 -6.72 -6.52
CA SER A 21 3.06 -6.98 -7.86
C SER A 21 3.63 -5.89 -8.76
N GLY A 22 4.59 -6.21 -9.63
CA GLY A 22 5.18 -5.23 -10.54
C GLY A 22 4.35 -4.99 -11.80
N PRO A 23 4.68 -3.98 -12.63
CA PRO A 23 3.91 -3.62 -13.82
C PRO A 23 3.61 -4.78 -14.79
N GLY A 24 4.49 -5.79 -14.84
CA GLY A 24 4.30 -6.99 -15.66
C GLY A 24 3.14 -7.91 -15.24
N THR A 25 2.52 -7.70 -14.07
CA THR A 25 1.35 -8.47 -13.61
C THR A 25 0.01 -7.90 -14.09
N GLY A 26 0.03 -6.83 -14.90
CA GLY A 26 -1.16 -6.27 -15.57
C GLY A 26 -2.23 -5.80 -14.58
N ILE A 27 -3.39 -6.47 -14.60
CA ILE A 27 -4.54 -6.13 -13.74
C ILE A 27 -4.17 -6.15 -12.26
N HIS A 28 -3.29 -7.07 -11.83
CA HIS A 28 -2.87 -7.15 -10.44
C HIS A 28 -2.07 -5.91 -10.01
N TYR A 29 -1.23 -5.36 -10.90
CA TYR A 29 -0.53 -4.10 -10.64
C TYR A 29 -1.50 -2.92 -10.54
N GLN A 30 -2.49 -2.84 -11.45
CA GLN A 30 -3.49 -1.77 -11.42
C GLN A 30 -4.33 -1.81 -10.14
N ASN A 31 -4.77 -3.00 -9.72
CA ASN A 31 -5.49 -3.19 -8.47
C ASN A 31 -4.62 -2.82 -7.26
N PHE A 32 -3.35 -3.24 -7.25
CA PHE A 32 -2.41 -2.86 -6.21
C PHE A 32 -2.24 -1.34 -6.11
N VAL A 33 -2.02 -0.66 -7.23
CA VAL A 33 -1.89 0.81 -7.25
C VAL A 33 -3.14 1.48 -6.73
N LYS A 34 -4.33 1.04 -7.18
CA LYS A 34 -5.61 1.59 -6.71
C LYS A 34 -5.80 1.41 -5.21
N GLU A 35 -5.63 0.19 -4.70
CA GLU A 35 -5.75 -0.11 -3.26
C GLU A 35 -4.73 0.66 -2.43
N PHE A 36 -3.49 0.77 -2.92
CA PHE A 36 -2.43 1.53 -2.27
C PHE A 36 -2.80 3.00 -2.15
N THR A 37 -3.20 3.63 -3.25
CA THR A 37 -3.56 5.06 -3.27
C THR A 37 -4.75 5.34 -2.37
N THR A 38 -5.84 4.57 -2.48
CA THR A 38 -7.04 4.75 -1.63
C THR A 38 -6.71 4.58 -0.15
N PHE A 39 -5.84 3.64 0.20
CA PHE A 39 -5.40 3.45 1.58
C PHE A 39 -4.61 4.65 2.11
N VAL A 40 -3.66 5.17 1.32
CA VAL A 40 -2.85 6.33 1.71
C VAL A 40 -3.71 7.59 1.84
N GLU A 41 -4.62 7.82 0.91
CA GLU A 41 -5.57 8.94 0.97
C GLU A 41 -6.44 8.87 2.23
N GLY A 42 -6.93 7.68 2.58
CA GLY A 42 -7.68 7.44 3.82
C GLY A 42 -6.86 7.78 5.07
N LEU A 43 -5.56 7.42 5.10
CA LEU A 43 -4.67 7.77 6.20
C LEU A 43 -4.35 9.26 6.29
N ILE A 44 -4.38 10.00 5.18
CA ILE A 44 -4.15 11.45 5.15
C ILE A 44 -5.36 12.21 5.69
N ALA A 45 -6.58 11.69 5.45
CA ALA A 45 -7.83 12.28 5.89
C ALA A 45 -8.15 12.05 7.38
N GLU A 46 -7.40 11.18 8.07
CA GLU A 46 -7.48 10.88 9.50
C GLU A 46 -6.62 11.84 10.35
#